data_AF-A0A9E6UFS5-F1
#
_entry.id   AF-A0A9E6UFS5-F1
#
_cell.length_a   1.000
_cell.length_b   1.000
_cell.length_c   1.000
_cell.angle_alpha   90.00
_cell.angle_beta   90.00
_cell.angle_gamma   90.00
#
_symmetry.space_group_name_H-M   'P 1'
#
loop_
_entity.id
_entity.type
_entity.pdbx_description
1 polymer ?
#
loop_
_entity_poly.entity_id
_entity_poly.type
_entity_poly.pdbx_seq_one_letter_code
_entity_poly.pdbx_strand_id
1 'polypeptide(L)'
;MAVGDRVTKRGFFTKALYLRSQPSHELEQRLGYRTGRLSQGWSLLFMDDMLTETDFEFRGYSQMSGGVAQGHLPNPPDPRNSEQWLRDNNFDLPRLKQKIIREVFAYTGHERLAKVVPLAGEFGEDDYPPGSGIPQWTIVRPKGVQFRVAAEIGPGMVYLGNYT
;
A
#
# COMPACT_ATOMS: atom_id res chain seq x y z
N MET A 1 6.86 6.66 17.06
CA MET A 1 6.68 7.81 16.13
C MET A 1 5.47 8.54 16.65
N ALA A 2 5.53 9.81 17.02
CA ALA A 2 4.37 10.48 17.63
C ALA A 2 3.33 10.90 16.57
N VAL A 3 2.06 10.95 16.95
CA VAL A 3 1.00 11.50 16.09
C VAL A 3 1.32 12.97 15.78
N GLY A 4 1.27 13.34 14.50
CA GLY A 4 1.65 14.65 13.99
C GLY A 4 3.06 14.72 13.41
N ASP A 5 3.94 13.77 13.73
CA ASP A 5 5.30 13.72 13.19
C ASP A 5 5.29 13.55 11.66
N ARG A 6 6.29 14.16 11.00
CA ARG A 6 6.62 13.84 9.61
C ARG A 6 7.76 12.85 9.56
N VAL A 7 7.55 11.78 8.80
CA VAL A 7 8.51 10.68 8.63
C VAL A 7 8.69 10.37 7.15
N THR A 8 9.91 10.03 6.76
CA THR A 8 10.20 9.58 5.39
C THR A 8 10.20 8.05 5.36
N LYS A 9 9.42 7.44 4.46
CA LYS A 9 9.31 5.98 4.36
C LYS A 9 9.31 5.50 2.91
N ARG A 10 9.69 4.22 2.74
CA ARG A 10 9.66 3.46 1.48
C ARG A 10 8.69 2.26 1.61
N GLY A 11 8.64 1.42 0.59
CA GLY A 11 7.88 0.17 0.58
C GLY A 11 6.42 0.38 0.20
N PHE A 12 5.55 -0.52 0.65
CA PHE A 12 4.15 -0.56 0.22
C PHE A 12 3.30 0.56 0.83
N PHE A 13 2.32 1.02 0.04
CA PHE A 13 1.24 1.92 0.45
C PHE A 13 -0.08 1.55 -0.27
N THR A 14 -1.20 2.01 0.28
CA THR A 14 -2.57 1.75 -0.19
C THR A 14 -3.46 2.99 0.02
N LYS A 15 -4.77 2.87 -0.12
CA LYS A 15 -5.75 3.93 0.21
C LYS A 15 -6.33 3.73 1.61
N ALA A 16 -6.53 4.81 2.34
CA ALA A 16 -7.06 4.79 3.71
C ALA A 16 -8.44 4.11 3.84
N LEU A 17 -9.27 4.19 2.79
CA LEU A 17 -10.60 3.58 2.77
C LEU A 17 -10.55 2.06 3.01
N TYR A 18 -9.49 1.39 2.55
CA TYR A 18 -9.31 -0.05 2.71
C TYR A 18 -8.85 -0.45 4.11
N LEU A 19 -8.38 0.51 4.90
CA LEU A 19 -7.88 0.30 6.26
C LEU A 19 -8.96 0.51 7.33
N ARG A 20 -10.08 1.12 6.94
CA ARG A 20 -11.14 1.53 7.86
C ARG A 20 -11.92 0.34 8.38
N SER A 21 -12.17 0.33 9.69
CA SER A 21 -12.99 -0.66 10.38
C SER A 21 -12.54 -2.10 10.15
N GLN A 22 -11.26 -2.31 9.80
CA GLN A 22 -10.68 -3.62 9.61
C GLN A 22 -9.91 -4.04 10.88
N PRO A 23 -10.12 -5.26 11.38
CA PRO A 23 -9.29 -5.80 12.44
C PRO A 23 -7.86 -6.07 11.95
N SER A 24 -6.90 -6.06 12.88
CA SER A 24 -5.47 -6.23 12.58
C SER A 24 -5.15 -7.49 11.78
N HIS A 25 -5.77 -8.63 12.09
CA HIS A 25 -5.54 -9.89 11.38
C HIS A 25 -6.02 -9.85 9.91
N GLU A 26 -7.12 -9.15 9.62
CA GLU A 26 -7.57 -8.96 8.24
C GLU A 26 -6.67 -8.00 7.48
N LEU A 27 -6.20 -6.94 8.14
CA LEU A 27 -5.22 -6.02 7.55
C LEU A 27 -3.92 -6.73 7.22
N GLU A 28 -3.44 -7.62 8.08
CA GLU A 28 -2.27 -8.45 7.82
C GLU A 28 -2.45 -9.28 6.55
N GLN A 29 -3.56 -10.01 6.44
CA GLN A 29 -3.84 -10.83 5.27
C GLN A 29 -3.96 -10.00 3.98
N ARG A 30 -4.61 -8.83 4.04
CA ARG A 30 -4.83 -7.98 2.86
C ARG A 30 -3.57 -7.25 2.42
N LEU A 31 -2.78 -6.77 3.37
CA LEU A 31 -1.52 -6.05 3.12
C LEU A 31 -0.36 -7.01 2.82
N GLY A 32 -0.50 -8.29 3.17
CA GLY A 32 0.55 -9.28 3.06
C GLY A 32 1.55 -9.22 4.21
N TYR A 33 1.12 -8.86 5.43
CA TYR A 33 1.94 -9.06 6.62
C TYR A 33 1.77 -10.48 7.16
N ARG A 34 2.82 -11.01 7.81
CA ARG A 34 2.72 -12.21 8.64
C ARG A 34 1.63 -12.07 9.71
N THR A 35 0.92 -13.15 9.98
CA THR A 35 -0.09 -13.23 11.04
C THR A 35 0.50 -12.81 12.40
N GLY A 36 -0.21 -11.93 13.11
CA GLY A 36 0.17 -11.38 14.41
C GLY A 36 1.10 -10.17 14.35
N ARG A 37 1.54 -9.74 13.17
CA ARG A 37 2.48 -8.62 13.03
C ARG A 37 1.93 -7.27 13.53
N LEU A 38 0.64 -7.04 13.37
CA LEU A 38 -0.10 -5.86 13.81
C LEU A 38 -0.76 -6.09 15.19
N SER A 39 -0.49 -7.22 15.85
CA SER A 39 -1.13 -7.54 17.15
C SER A 39 -0.70 -6.59 18.27
N GLN A 40 0.51 -6.05 18.20
CA GLN A 40 1.03 -5.06 19.14
C GLN A 40 0.59 -3.62 18.82
N GLY A 41 -0.30 -3.46 17.84
CA GLY A 41 -0.69 -2.17 17.31
C GLY A 41 0.18 -1.72 16.14
N TRP A 42 -0.24 -0.60 15.54
CA TRP A 42 0.35 -0.08 14.31
C TRP A 42 0.10 1.42 14.15
N SER A 43 1.02 2.10 13.49
CA SER A 43 0.87 3.50 13.10
C SER A 43 0.23 3.60 11.72
N LEU A 44 -0.77 4.47 11.60
CA LEU A 44 -1.35 4.91 10.33
C LEU A 44 -0.63 6.18 9.86
N LEU A 45 -0.07 6.13 8.66
CA LEU A 45 0.67 7.23 8.05
C LEU A 45 -0.10 7.70 6.82
N PHE A 46 -0.27 9.01 6.64
CA PHE A 46 -0.82 9.59 5.41
C PHE A 46 0.27 10.27 4.59
N MET A 47 0.23 10.08 3.28
CA MET A 47 1.24 10.61 2.38
C MET A 47 1.02 12.11 2.17
N ASP A 48 2.06 12.91 2.41
CA ASP A 48 2.04 14.36 2.17
C ASP A 48 2.65 14.71 0.81
N ASP A 49 3.59 13.89 0.31
CA ASP A 49 4.28 14.12 -0.96
C ASP A 49 3.44 13.71 -2.17
N MET A 50 3.30 14.61 -3.15
CA MET A 50 2.79 14.23 -4.47
C MET A 50 3.77 13.30 -5.21
N LEU A 51 3.27 12.15 -5.64
CA LEU A 51 4.01 11.17 -6.44
C LEU A 51 3.99 11.53 -7.93
N THR A 52 5.11 11.22 -8.58
CA THR A 52 5.27 11.18 -10.04
C THR A 52 5.31 9.72 -10.52
N GLU A 53 5.26 9.52 -11.83
CA GLU A 53 5.32 8.20 -12.47
C GLU A 53 6.60 7.41 -12.17
N THR A 54 7.67 8.10 -11.73
CA THR A 54 8.95 7.47 -11.37
C THR A 54 9.05 7.08 -9.90
N ASP A 55 8.10 7.51 -9.07
CA ASP A 55 8.22 7.36 -7.61
C ASP A 55 7.64 6.05 -7.09
N PHE A 56 6.81 5.37 -7.90
CA PHE A 56 6.14 4.14 -7.49
C PHE A 56 6.10 3.08 -8.60
N GLU A 57 5.93 1.84 -8.16
CA GLU A 57 5.66 0.68 -9.01
C GLU A 57 4.34 0.01 -8.64
N PHE A 58 3.71 -0.63 -9.63
CA PHE A 58 2.57 -1.53 -9.39
C PHE A 58 3.04 -2.82 -8.69
N ARG A 59 2.41 -3.18 -7.57
CA ARG A 59 2.63 -4.46 -6.87
C ARG A 59 1.32 -5.04 -6.33
N GLY A 60 1.15 -6.36 -6.43
CA GLY A 60 -0.03 -7.08 -5.95
C GLY A 60 -1.09 -7.29 -7.03
N TYR A 61 -1.71 -8.48 -7.01
CA TYR A 61 -2.57 -9.04 -8.05
C TYR A 61 -3.68 -8.08 -8.52
N SER A 62 -3.71 -7.86 -9.83
CA SER A 62 -4.84 -7.30 -10.61
C SER A 62 -5.39 -5.94 -10.15
N GLN A 63 -4.76 -4.85 -10.57
CA GLN A 63 -5.35 -3.50 -10.56
C GLN A 63 -5.87 -3.06 -11.95
N MET A 64 -6.43 -3.98 -12.73
CA MET A 64 -7.01 -3.66 -14.03
C MET A 64 -8.49 -4.05 -14.07
N SER A 65 -9.39 -3.07 -13.85
CA SER A 65 -10.74 -3.14 -14.42
C SER A 65 -10.63 -2.74 -15.89
N GLY A 66 -10.87 -3.68 -16.81
CA GLY A 66 -10.71 -3.47 -18.25
C GLY A 66 -9.98 -4.56 -19.04
N GLY A 67 -9.61 -5.68 -18.40
CA GLY A 67 -9.17 -6.90 -19.11
C GLY A 67 -7.67 -7.05 -19.24
N VAL A 68 -7.00 -7.48 -18.18
CA VAL A 68 -6.45 -8.85 -18.03
C VAL A 68 -6.35 -9.12 -16.53
N ALA A 69 -7.11 -10.11 -16.07
CA ALA A 69 -7.19 -10.54 -14.68
C ALA A 69 -6.55 -11.93 -14.55
N GLN A 70 -5.62 -12.10 -13.63
CA GLN A 70 -5.37 -13.42 -13.05
C GLN A 70 -5.21 -13.28 -11.54
N GLY A 71 -6.36 -13.36 -10.87
CA GLY A 71 -6.48 -13.45 -9.41
C GLY A 71 -6.70 -14.88 -8.88
N HIS A 72 -6.68 -15.93 -9.72
CA HIS A 72 -6.95 -17.31 -9.27
C HIS A 72 -6.24 -18.39 -10.10
N LEU A 73 -4.90 -18.42 -10.13
CA LEU A 73 -4.18 -19.61 -10.62
C LEU A 73 -3.34 -20.25 -9.50
N PRO A 74 -3.35 -21.59 -9.37
CA PRO A 74 -2.76 -22.32 -8.25
C PRO A 74 -1.26 -22.60 -8.45
N ASN A 75 -0.51 -21.68 -9.05
CA ASN A 75 0.91 -21.91 -9.39
C ASN A 75 1.73 -20.61 -9.37
N PRO A 76 3.06 -20.70 -9.17
CA PRO A 76 3.92 -19.67 -8.58
C PRO A 76 3.91 -18.35 -9.35
N PRO A 77 4.28 -17.22 -8.70
CA PRO A 77 4.25 -15.92 -9.34
C PRO A 77 5.13 -15.95 -10.59
N ASP A 78 4.57 -15.53 -11.72
CA ASP A 78 5.36 -15.13 -12.87
C ASP A 78 6.45 -14.17 -12.35
N PRO A 79 7.75 -14.48 -12.52
CA PRO A 79 8.84 -13.67 -11.99
C PRO A 79 8.91 -12.27 -12.63
N ARG A 80 8.10 -12.01 -13.67
CA ARG A 80 7.96 -10.68 -14.26
C ARG A 80 7.26 -9.74 -13.29
N ASN A 81 7.91 -8.62 -12.98
CA ASN A 81 7.26 -7.52 -12.26
C ASN A 81 6.02 -7.05 -13.08
N SER A 82 4.98 -6.56 -12.41
CA SER A 82 3.72 -6.19 -13.08
C SER A 82 3.92 -5.14 -14.19
N GLU A 83 4.96 -4.30 -14.07
CA GLU A 83 5.31 -3.32 -15.10
C GLU A 83 5.95 -3.92 -16.35
N GLN A 84 6.74 -4.97 -16.19
CA GLN A 84 7.39 -5.71 -17.28
C GLN A 84 6.32 -6.41 -18.08
N TRP A 85 5.36 -7.05 -17.43
CA TRP A 85 4.19 -7.61 -18.12
C TRP A 85 3.42 -6.53 -18.90
N LEU A 86 3.19 -5.35 -18.31
CA LEU A 86 2.54 -4.24 -19.02
C LEU A 86 3.32 -3.79 -20.25
N ARG A 87 4.65 -3.65 -20.12
CA ARG A 87 5.54 -3.30 -21.23
C ARG A 87 5.54 -4.36 -22.32
N ASP A 88 5.64 -5.64 -21.94
CA ASP A 88 5.62 -6.79 -22.86
C ASP A 88 4.31 -6.87 -23.65
N ASN A 89 3.21 -6.35 -23.09
CA ASN A 89 1.89 -6.29 -23.73
C ASN A 89 1.60 -4.93 -24.39
N ASN A 90 2.62 -4.11 -24.65
CA ASN A 90 2.51 -2.81 -25.33
C ASN A 90 1.58 -1.79 -24.64
N PHE A 91 1.40 -1.88 -23.32
CA PHE A 91 0.73 -0.82 -22.58
C PHE A 91 1.63 0.41 -22.46
N ASP A 92 1.05 1.58 -22.67
CA ASP A 92 1.68 2.86 -22.38
C ASP A 92 1.75 3.07 -20.86
N LEU A 93 2.81 2.52 -20.26
CA LEU A 93 3.03 2.51 -18.81
C LEU A 93 3.11 3.93 -18.22
N PRO A 94 3.85 4.90 -18.81
CA PRO A 94 3.82 6.29 -18.34
C PRO A 94 2.41 6.86 -18.30
N ARG A 95 1.64 6.74 -19.39
CA ARG A 95 0.26 7.23 -19.45
C ARG A 95 -0.65 6.55 -18.43
N LEU A 96 -0.48 5.25 -18.21
CA LEU A 96 -1.22 4.51 -17.19
C LEU A 96 -0.90 5.03 -15.79
N LYS A 97 0.39 5.22 -15.46
CA LYS A 97 0.79 5.78 -14.16
C LYS A 97 0.25 7.20 -13.95
N GLN A 98 0.32 8.04 -14.98
CA GLN A 98 -0.27 9.39 -14.93
C GLN A 98 -1.78 9.35 -14.69
N LYS A 99 -2.49 8.41 -15.36
CA LYS A 99 -3.92 8.20 -15.13
C LYS A 99 -4.20 7.80 -13.68
N ILE A 100 -3.44 6.86 -13.12
CA ILE A 100 -3.58 6.43 -11.72
C ILE A 100 -3.31 7.58 -10.74
N ILE A 101 -2.24 8.35 -10.96
CA ILE A 101 -1.94 9.53 -10.13
C ILE A 101 -3.11 10.52 -10.14
N ARG A 102 -3.72 10.75 -11.31
CA ARG A 102 -4.80 11.74 -11.45
C ARG A 102 -6.16 11.25 -10.92
N GLU A 103 -6.48 9.98 -11.18
CA GLU A 103 -7.85 9.47 -11.01
C GLU A 103 -8.02 8.58 -9.77
N VAL A 104 -6.92 8.01 -9.24
CA VAL A 104 -6.97 7.04 -8.13
C VAL A 104 -6.29 7.58 -6.88
N PHE A 105 -5.18 8.31 -7.03
CA PHE A 105 -4.46 8.85 -5.89
C PHE A 105 -5.15 10.10 -5.34
N ALA A 106 -5.47 10.04 -4.05
CA ALA A 106 -5.93 11.17 -3.28
C ALA A 106 -4.91 11.46 -2.18
N TYR A 107 -4.66 12.74 -1.89
CA TYR A 107 -3.78 13.17 -0.79
C TYR A 107 -4.58 13.75 0.38
N THR A 108 -5.89 13.95 0.19
CA THR A 108 -6.83 14.47 1.18
C THR A 108 -8.11 13.63 1.20
N GLY A 109 -8.93 13.82 2.23
CA GLY A 109 -10.20 13.12 2.37
C GLY A 109 -10.07 11.64 2.76
N HIS A 110 -11.19 10.90 2.60
CA HIS A 110 -11.33 9.53 3.07
C HIS A 110 -10.58 8.48 2.25
N GLU A 111 -10.20 8.83 1.02
CA GLU A 111 -9.51 7.95 0.08
C GLU A 111 -8.00 8.17 0.04
N ARG A 112 -7.47 9.03 0.91
CA ARG A 112 -6.08 9.46 0.84
C ARG A 112 -5.08 8.31 0.92
N LEU A 113 -3.93 8.48 0.28
CA LEU A 113 -2.85 7.52 0.29
C LEU A 113 -2.32 7.32 1.72
N ALA A 114 -2.17 6.05 2.09
CA ALA A 114 -1.88 5.63 3.44
C ALA A 114 -0.86 4.48 3.48
N LYS A 115 -0.09 4.43 4.57
CA LYS A 115 0.82 3.35 4.89
C LYS A 115 0.56 2.86 6.31
N VAL A 116 0.55 1.54 6.48
CA VAL A 116 0.51 0.89 7.78
C VAL A 116 1.94 0.55 8.20
N VAL A 117 2.34 0.94 9.41
CA VAL A 117 3.64 0.58 10.00
C VAL A 117 3.39 -0.13 11.32
N PRO A 118 3.78 -1.41 11.48
CA PRO A 118 3.68 -2.11 12.76
C PRO A 118 4.45 -1.37 13.87
N LEU A 119 3.95 -1.43 15.11
CA LEU A 119 4.70 -0.94 16.28
C LEU A 119 5.79 -1.92 16.73
N ALA A 120 5.64 -3.21 16.40
CA ALA A 120 6.71 -4.19 16.55
C ALA A 120 7.92 -3.80 15.66
N GLY A 121 9.15 -3.97 16.17
CA GLY A 121 10.41 -3.46 15.59
C GLY A 121 10.71 -3.84 14.13
N GLU A 122 11.84 -3.37 13.58
CA GLU A 122 12.12 -3.34 12.14
C GLU A 122 12.09 -4.69 11.39
N PHE A 123 11.94 -4.59 10.07
CA PHE A 123 11.70 -5.68 9.09
C PHE A 123 12.85 -6.68 8.95
N GLY A 124 12.51 -7.94 8.67
CA GLY A 124 13.33 -8.88 7.89
C GLY A 124 12.68 -9.14 6.51
N GLU A 125 13.46 -9.55 5.50
CA GLU A 125 13.00 -9.77 4.11
C GLU A 125 12.01 -10.94 3.93
N ASP A 126 11.84 -11.81 4.93
CA ASP A 126 11.13 -13.10 4.83
C ASP A 126 9.59 -13.06 5.11
N ASP A 127 8.97 -11.89 5.26
CA ASP A 127 7.66 -11.77 5.96
C ASP A 127 6.41 -11.45 5.10
N TYR A 128 6.44 -11.66 3.78
CA TYR A 128 5.32 -11.31 2.89
C TYR A 128 4.64 -12.51 2.21
N PRO A 129 3.55 -13.09 2.79
CA PRO A 129 2.64 -13.93 2.00
C PRO A 129 1.97 -13.09 0.89
N PRO A 130 1.49 -13.71 -0.22
CA PRO A 130 0.73 -13.00 -1.23
C PRO A 130 -0.54 -12.41 -0.60
N GLY A 131 -0.54 -11.08 -0.40
CA GLY A 131 -1.70 -10.37 0.14
C GLY A 131 -2.88 -10.42 -0.82
N SER A 132 -4.08 -10.64 -0.28
CA SER A 132 -5.30 -10.77 -1.08
C SER A 132 -6.29 -9.66 -0.72
N GLY A 133 -6.60 -8.78 -1.67
CA GLY A 133 -7.88 -8.07 -1.67
C GLY A 133 -7.86 -6.54 -1.66
N ILE A 134 -6.71 -5.87 -1.61
CA ILE A 134 -6.67 -4.40 -1.71
C ILE A 134 -5.59 -3.89 -2.67
N PRO A 135 -5.85 -2.80 -3.41
CA PRO A 135 -4.87 -2.04 -4.16
C PRO A 135 -3.62 -1.70 -3.35
N GLN A 136 -2.43 -2.10 -3.82
CA GLN A 136 -1.15 -1.68 -3.26
C GLN A 136 -0.20 -1.18 -4.35
N TRP A 137 0.72 -0.32 -3.95
CA TRP A 137 1.81 0.20 -4.77
C TRP A 137 3.08 0.25 -3.91
N THR A 138 4.24 0.21 -4.55
CA THR A 138 5.54 0.29 -3.85
C THR A 138 6.24 1.58 -4.17
N ILE A 139 6.72 2.28 -3.16
CA ILE A 139 7.60 3.44 -3.32
C ILE A 139 8.98 2.97 -3.75
N VAL A 140 9.41 3.39 -4.94
CA VAL A 140 10.74 3.11 -5.49
C VAL A 140 11.67 4.31 -5.47
N ARG A 141 11.16 5.52 -5.19
CA ARG A 141 11.97 6.73 -4.93
C ARG A 141 13.07 6.39 -3.89
N PRO A 142 14.38 6.51 -4.21
CA PRO A 142 15.45 6.04 -3.33
C PRO A 142 15.46 6.67 -1.94
N LYS A 143 15.12 7.95 -1.86
CA LYS A 143 15.02 8.70 -0.60
C LYS A 143 13.76 8.40 0.21
N GLY A 144 12.80 7.67 -0.36
CA GLY A 144 11.44 7.55 0.19
C GLY A 144 10.62 8.82 0.00
N VAL A 145 9.40 8.79 0.50
CA VAL A 145 8.42 9.89 0.41
C VAL A 145 7.96 10.29 1.80
N GLN A 146 7.56 11.55 1.96
CA GLN A 146 7.10 12.08 3.23
C GLN A 146 5.68 11.59 3.56
N PHE A 147 5.53 11.21 4.82
CA PHE A 147 4.27 10.89 5.45
C PHE A 147 4.11 11.67 6.74
N ARG A 148 2.88 11.97 7.10
CA ARG A 148 2.49 12.40 8.44
C ARG A 148 1.91 11.23 9.22
N VAL A 149 2.34 11.04 10.47
CA VAL A 149 1.75 10.07 11.40
C VAL A 149 0.39 10.58 11.82
N ALA A 150 -0.66 9.86 11.42
CA ALA A 150 -2.02 10.33 11.57
C ALA A 150 -2.73 9.74 12.79
N ALA A 151 -2.39 8.50 13.14
CA ALA A 151 -2.91 7.82 14.32
C ALA A 151 -1.97 6.68 14.71
N GLU A 152 -1.96 6.37 16.01
CA GLU A 152 -1.46 5.10 16.52
C GLU A 152 -2.66 4.27 16.94
N ILE A 153 -2.76 3.07 16.38
CA ILE A 153 -3.84 2.13 16.63
C ILE A 153 -3.31 1.07 17.58
N GLY A 154 -3.85 1.05 18.80
CA GLY A 154 -3.44 0.12 19.84
C GLY A 154 -3.80 -1.34 19.53
N PRO A 155 -3.27 -2.29 20.32
CA PRO A 155 -3.62 -3.71 20.23
C PRO A 155 -5.14 -3.95 20.21
N GLY A 156 -5.62 -4.71 19.22
CA GLY A 156 -7.05 -5.05 19.07
C GLY A 156 -7.96 -3.90 18.63
N MET A 157 -7.43 -2.68 18.47
CA MET A 157 -8.20 -1.52 18.01
C MET A 157 -8.27 -1.46 16.49
N VAL A 158 -9.28 -0.76 15.98
CA VAL A 158 -9.48 -0.53 14.55
C VAL A 158 -9.45 0.97 14.23
N TYR A 159 -9.01 1.32 13.03
CA TYR A 159 -9.08 2.69 12.54
C TYR A 159 -10.52 3.02 12.10
N LEU A 160 -11.18 3.96 12.77
CA LEU A 160 -12.58 4.31 12.50
C LEU A 160 -12.78 5.41 11.45
N GLY A 161 -11.70 6.15 11.12
CA GLY A 161 -11.76 7.31 10.23
C GLY A 161 -11.46 8.61 10.98
N ASN A 162 -10.46 9.38 10.53
CA ASN A 162 -10.26 10.78 10.89
C ASN A 162 -10.24 11.63 9.60
N TYR A 163 -11.35 12.30 9.30
CA TYR A 163 -11.57 13.02 8.03
C TYR A 163 -11.31 14.53 8.12
N THR A 164 -10.47 14.94 9.08
CA THR A 164 -9.94 16.30 9.11
C THR A 164 -8.79 16.49 8.12
#